data_AF-A0A9D5ELC3-F1
#
_entry.id   AF-A0A9D5ELC3-F1
#
_cell.length_a   1.000
_cell.length_b   1.000
_cell.length_c   1.000
_cell.angle_alpha   90.00
_cell.angle_beta   90.00
_cell.angle_gamma   90.00
#
_symmetry.space_group_name_H-M   'P 1'
#
loop_
_entity.id
_entity.type
_entity.pdbx_description
1 polymer ?
#
loop_
_entity_poly.entity_id
_entity_poly.type
_entity_poly.pdbx_seq_one_letter_code
_entity_poly.pdbx_strand_id
1 'polypeptide(L)'
;MTTATRELEFIAPETVAFRKKKVRVGGTSYRLLQTMFASTTGVVSVADLCPQVWGRTDVEHNTVKGAVHRARQVLMGLRHPLRCMLDGDVVRLE
;
A
#
# COMPACT_ATOMS: atom_id res chain seq x y z
N MET A 1 -16.60 17.05 5.02
CA MET A 1 -16.77 15.61 4.71
C MET A 1 -15.48 14.91 5.11
N THR A 2 -15.61 13.83 5.88
CA THR A 2 -14.60 13.20 6.73
C THR A 2 -13.33 12.72 6.01
N THR A 3 -12.24 13.47 6.15
CA THR A 3 -10.87 13.12 5.69
C THR A 3 -10.27 11.91 6.43
N ALA A 4 -10.85 11.52 7.56
CA ALA A 4 -10.35 10.46 8.45
C ALA A 4 -10.33 9.04 7.84
N THR A 5 -10.99 8.81 6.71
CA THR A 5 -11.11 7.46 6.09
C THR A 5 -9.84 7.04 5.34
N ARG A 6 -8.95 7.99 5.04
CA ARG A 6 -7.67 7.78 4.35
C ARG A 6 -6.47 7.77 5.28
N GLU A 7 -6.65 7.88 6.58
CA GLU A 7 -5.52 7.98 7.50
C GLU A 7 -4.94 6.60 7.81
N LEU A 8 -3.66 6.42 7.51
CA LEU A 8 -2.85 5.27 7.90
C LEU A 8 -1.56 5.81 8.52
N GLU A 9 -1.26 5.37 9.74
CA GLU A 9 -0.07 5.80 10.46
C GLU A 9 1.11 4.88 10.12
N PHE A 10 2.26 5.49 9.79
CA PHE A 10 3.49 4.80 9.43
C PHE A 10 4.53 5.02 10.53
N ILE A 11 4.84 3.97 11.28
CA ILE A 11 5.73 4.00 12.45
C ILE A 11 6.99 3.20 12.12
N ALA A 12 8.16 3.82 12.25
CA ALA A 12 9.42 3.13 12.06
C ALA A 12 9.74 2.21 13.26
N PRO A 13 10.30 1.01 13.03
CA PRO A 13 10.47 0.36 11.73
C PRO A 13 9.22 -0.41 11.30
N GLU A 14 8.89 -0.29 10.00
CA GLU A 14 7.97 -1.14 9.24
C GLU A 14 6.64 -1.50 9.95
N THR A 15 6.09 -0.58 10.74
CA THR A 15 4.86 -0.79 11.48
C THR A 15 3.78 0.13 10.94
N VAL A 16 2.63 -0.46 10.60
CA VAL A 16 1.48 0.27 10.09
C VAL A 16 0.38 0.25 11.14
N ALA A 17 -0.23 1.39 11.39
CA ALA A 17 -1.28 1.54 12.38
C ALA A 17 -2.54 2.19 11.79
N PHE A 18 -3.69 1.75 12.29
CA PHE A 18 -4.98 2.37 12.01
C PHE A 18 -5.82 2.33 13.28
N ARG A 19 -6.21 3.50 13.79
CA ARG A 19 -6.90 3.65 15.07
C ARG A 19 -6.09 2.95 16.18
N LYS A 20 -6.71 2.05 16.95
CA LYS A 20 -6.06 1.32 18.05
C LYS A 20 -5.28 0.07 17.60
N LYS A 21 -5.26 -0.25 16.29
CA LYS A 21 -4.60 -1.45 15.77
C LYS A 21 -3.25 -1.09 15.16
N LYS A 22 -2.26 -1.94 15.41
CA LYS A 22 -0.91 -1.85 14.84
C LYS A 22 -0.48 -3.21 14.33
N VAL A 23 0.23 -3.24 13.22
CA VAL A 23 0.77 -4.47 12.65
C VAL A 23 2.15 -4.19 12.08
N ARG A 24 3.12 -5.05 12.42
CA ARG A 24 4.42 -5.02 11.75
C ARG A 24 4.26 -5.67 10.39
N VAL A 25 4.73 -4.99 9.36
CA VAL A 25 4.70 -5.44 7.97
C VAL A 25 6.14 -5.59 7.48
N GLY A 26 6.37 -6.37 6.41
CA GLY A 26 7.69 -6.37 5.77
C GLY A 26 7.91 -5.09 4.95
N GLY A 27 9.16 -4.73 4.71
CA GLY A 27 9.55 -3.49 4.03
C GLY A 27 8.90 -3.24 2.67
N THR A 28 8.65 -4.29 1.87
CA THR A 28 7.91 -4.15 0.60
C THR A 28 6.48 -3.66 0.83
N SER A 29 5.74 -4.29 1.75
CA SER A 29 4.37 -3.88 2.06
C SER A 29 4.33 -2.49 2.69
N TYR A 30 5.33 -2.18 3.53
CA TYR A 30 5.47 -0.85 4.14
C TYR A 30 5.61 0.24 3.08
N ARG A 31 6.60 0.11 2.18
CA ARG A 31 6.85 1.09 1.11
C ARG A 31 5.71 1.18 0.11
N LEU A 32 5.08 0.05 -0.22
CA LEU A 32 3.91 0.03 -1.11
C LEU A 32 2.76 0.82 -0.48
N LEU A 33 2.43 0.55 0.78
CA LEU A 33 1.37 1.29 1.48
C LEU A 33 1.72 2.77 1.64
N GLN A 34 2.97 3.12 1.94
CA GLN A 34 3.40 4.53 1.98
C GLN A 34 3.17 5.22 0.63
N THR A 35 3.60 4.60 -0.46
CA THR A 35 3.45 5.17 -1.81
C THR A 35 1.97 5.35 -2.17
N MET A 36 1.16 4.34 -1.88
CA MET A 36 -0.28 4.38 -2.17
C MET A 36 -1.01 5.43 -1.34
N PHE A 37 -0.75 5.52 -0.04
CA PHE A 37 -1.40 6.50 0.86
C PHE A 37 -0.85 7.92 0.70
N ALA A 38 0.33 8.09 0.12
CA ALA A 38 0.85 9.39 -0.31
C ALA A 38 0.19 9.89 -1.62
N SER A 39 -0.40 8.99 -2.43
CA SER A 39 -1.08 9.38 -3.66
C SER A 39 -2.36 10.17 -3.37
N THR A 40 -2.46 11.37 -3.93
CA THR A 40 -3.64 12.24 -3.80
C THR A 40 -4.87 11.62 -4.45
N THR A 41 -4.70 10.89 -5.55
CA THR A 41 -5.81 10.23 -6.25
C THR A 41 -6.11 8.84 -5.68
N GLY A 42 -5.16 8.22 -4.97
CA GLY A 42 -5.25 6.82 -4.55
C GLY A 42 -4.98 5.85 -5.70
N VAL A 43 -4.48 6.35 -6.84
CA VAL A 43 -4.09 5.56 -8.01
C VAL A 43 -2.62 5.84 -8.29
N VAL A 44 -1.84 4.79 -8.55
CA VAL A 44 -0.41 4.88 -8.89
C VAL A 44 -0.12 3.89 -10.01
N SER A 45 0.58 4.31 -11.06
CA SER A 45 0.99 3.38 -12.13
C SER A 45 2.01 2.37 -11.60
N VAL A 46 2.04 1.17 -12.15
CA VAL A 46 3.05 0.16 -11.79
C VAL A 46 4.46 0.69 -12.09
N ALA A 47 4.62 1.41 -13.20
CA ALA A 47 5.89 2.03 -13.58
C ALA A 47 6.42 3.03 -12.52
N ASP A 48 5.54 3.81 -11.91
CA ASP A 48 5.91 4.76 -10.85
C ASP A 48 6.05 4.08 -9.48
N LEU A 49 5.25 3.05 -9.22
CA LEU A 49 5.28 2.30 -7.96
C LEU A 49 6.58 1.50 -7.81
N CYS A 50 7.05 0.89 -8.88
CA CYS A 50 8.15 -0.07 -8.84
C CYS A 50 9.47 0.52 -8.30
N PRO A 51 9.93 1.70 -8.78
CA PRO A 51 11.10 2.37 -8.23
C PRO A 51 10.99 2.71 -6.74
N GLN A 52 9.81 3.11 -6.27
CA GLN A 52 9.59 3.51 -4.86
C GLN A 52 9.65 2.30 -3.91
N VAL A 53 9.19 1.14 -4.36
CA VAL A 53 9.06 -0.05 -3.50
C VAL A 53 10.29 -0.97 -3.60
N TRP A 54 10.85 -1.13 -4.80
CA TRP A 54 11.95 -2.06 -5.09
C TRP A 54 13.24 -1.39 -5.59
N GLY A 55 13.26 -0.08 -5.83
CA GLY A 55 14.44 0.62 -6.33
C GLY A 55 14.77 0.34 -7.80
N ARG A 56 13.84 -0.27 -8.56
CA ARG A 56 13.99 -0.60 -9.98
C ARG A 56 12.64 -0.59 -10.69
N THR A 57 12.65 -0.39 -12.01
CA THR A 57 11.44 -0.29 -12.85
C THR A 57 10.96 -1.64 -13.40
N ASP A 58 11.87 -2.59 -13.57
CA ASP A 58 11.66 -3.90 -14.20
C ASP A 58 11.25 -4.98 -13.19
N VAL A 59 10.13 -4.75 -12.49
CA VAL A 59 9.58 -5.75 -11.55
C VAL A 59 8.56 -6.60 -12.27
N GLU A 60 8.73 -7.93 -12.18
CA GLU A 60 7.77 -8.87 -12.74
C GLU A 60 6.34 -8.62 -12.23
N HIS A 61 5.37 -8.63 -13.14
CA HIS A 61 3.96 -8.39 -12.82
C HIS A 61 3.44 -9.30 -11.68
N ASN A 62 3.87 -10.57 -11.63
CA ASN A 62 3.49 -11.49 -10.55
C ASN A 62 4.04 -11.06 -9.18
N THR A 63 5.23 -10.46 -9.15
CA THR A 63 5.82 -9.90 -7.92
C THR A 63 5.01 -8.70 -7.44
N VAL A 64 4.60 -7.82 -8.36
CA VAL A 64 3.72 -6.67 -8.05
C VAL A 64 2.38 -7.16 -7.50
N LYS A 65 1.73 -8.10 -8.20
CA LYS A 65 0.48 -8.73 -7.77
C LYS A 65 0.58 -9.34 -6.36
N GLY A 66 1.66 -10.06 -6.08
CA GLY A 66 1.92 -10.63 -4.75
C GLY A 66 2.09 -9.58 -3.66
N ALA A 67 2.77 -8.47 -3.95
CA ALA A 67 2.93 -7.36 -3.01
C ALA A 67 1.62 -6.63 -2.74
N VAL A 68 0.84 -6.33 -3.79
CA VAL A 68 -0.51 -5.74 -3.67
C VAL A 68 -1.43 -6.63 -2.86
N HIS A 69 -1.42 -7.95 -3.09
CA HIS A 69 -2.19 -8.90 -2.29
C HIS A 69 -1.83 -8.83 -0.81
N ARG A 70 -0.53 -8.83 -0.47
CA ARG A 70 -0.08 -8.70 0.93
C ARG A 70 -0.50 -7.37 1.55
N ALA A 71 -0.37 -6.26 0.81
CA ALA A 71 -0.83 -4.95 1.27
C ALA A 71 -2.34 -4.93 1.55
N ARG A 72 -3.14 -5.59 0.70
CA ARG A 72 -4.57 -5.78 0.93
C ARG A 72 -4.84 -6.57 2.22
N GLN A 73 -4.11 -7.65 2.47
CA GLN A 73 -4.26 -8.44 3.71
C GLN A 73 -3.93 -7.63 4.96
N VAL A 74 -2.89 -6.78 4.90
CA VAL A 74 -2.55 -5.84 5.98
C VAL A 74 -3.71 -4.92 6.30
N LEU A 75 -4.28 -4.25 5.28
CA LEU A 75 -5.42 -3.35 5.45
C LEU A 75 -6.65 -4.08 6.01
N MET A 76 -6.91 -5.31 5.56
CA MET A 76 -7.98 -6.17 6.10
C MET A 76 -7.74 -6.53 7.58
N GLY A 77 -6.52 -6.91 7.96
CA GLY A 77 -6.16 -7.22 9.35
C GLY A 77 -6.32 -6.01 10.29
N LEU A 78 -5.96 -4.82 9.79
CA LEU A 78 -6.18 -3.54 10.46
C LEU A 78 -7.65 -3.12 10.50
N ARG A 79 -8.54 -3.81 9.76
CA ARG A 79 -9.95 -3.41 9.54
C ARG A 79 -10.05 -1.98 8.97
N HIS A 80 -9.09 -1.62 8.13
CA HIS A 80 -9.16 -0.38 7.36
C HIS A 80 -10.36 -0.45 6.39
N PRO A 81 -11.02 0.66 6.03
CA PRO A 81 -12.07 0.65 5.01
C PRO A 81 -11.51 0.38 3.60
N LEU A 82 -10.42 1.05 3.24
CA LEU A 82 -9.78 0.91 1.91
C LEU A 82 -9.06 -0.43 1.72
N ARG A 83 -8.89 -0.82 0.45
CA ARG A 83 -8.22 -2.00 -0.06
C ARG A 83 -7.25 -1.61 -1.16
N CYS A 84 -6.15 -2.34 -1.25
CA CYS A 84 -5.21 -2.19 -2.36
C CYS A 84 -5.56 -3.21 -3.45
N MET A 85 -5.66 -2.77 -4.69
CA MET A 85 -5.99 -3.62 -5.84
C MET A 85 -5.08 -3.30 -7.03
N LEU A 86 -4.75 -4.32 -7.81
CA LEU A 86 -4.00 -4.20 -9.06
C LEU A 86 -5.01 -4.36 -10.20
N ASP A 87 -5.07 -3.37 -11.08
CA ASP A 87 -5.99 -3.25 -12.20
C ASP A 87 -5.17 -2.90 -13.46
N GLY A 88 -4.82 -3.93 -14.24
CA GLY A 88 -3.85 -3.79 -15.32
C GLY A 88 -2.53 -3.21 -14.83
N ASP A 89 -2.14 -2.07 -15.39
CA ASP A 89 -0.88 -1.37 -15.11
C ASP A 89 -0.99 -0.30 -14.00
N VAL A 90 -2.08 -0.31 -13.22
CA VAL A 90 -2.26 0.61 -12.09
C VAL A 90 -2.59 -0.13 -10.79
N VAL A 91 -2.13 0.43 -9.68
CA VAL A 91 -2.54 0.03 -8.33
C VAL A 91 -3.48 1.10 -7.78
N ARG A 92 -4.58 0.67 -7.17
CA ARG A 92 -5.67 1.53 -6.69
C ARG A 92 -5.95 1.28 -5.20
N LEU A 93 -6.31 2.34 -4.48
CA LEU A 93 -6.85 2.32 -3.12
C LEU A 93 -8.34 2.63 -3.16
N GLU A 94 -9.17 1.63 -2.84
CA GLU A 94 -10.64 1.70 -2.86
C GLU A 94 -11.28 1.09 -1.62
#